data_AF-K7R7Q1-F1
#
_entry.id   AF-K7R7Q1-F1
#
_cell.length_a   1.000
_cell.length_b   1.000
_cell.length_c   1.000
_cell.angle_alpha   90.00
_cell.angle_beta   90.00
_cell.angle_gamma   90.00
#
_symmetry.space_group_name_H-M   'P 1'
#
loop_
_entity.id
_entity.type
_entity.pdbx_description
1 polymer ?
#
loop_
_entity_poly.entity_id
_entity_poly.type
_entity_poly.pdbx_seq_one_letter_code
_entity_poly.pdbx_strand_id
1 'polypeptide(L)' 'AAITPGDFIQFAGALSLTFCPGAPQVKFFLGRPAPTRPAPDFIVPQPVNTTDQLLSAFAAVGFSAEELVALLASHTA' A
#
# COMPACT_ATOMS: atom_id res chain seq x y z
N ALA A 1 16.07 -9.08 19.01
CA ALA A 1 15.68 -7.78 18.44
C ALA A 1 14.28 -7.92 17.88
N ALA A 2 13.36 -7.01 18.21
CA ALA A 2 12.04 -6.99 17.59
C ALA A 2 12.15 -6.40 16.17
N ILE A 3 11.30 -6.86 15.24
CA ILE A 3 11.17 -6.27 13.90
C ILE A 3 10.61 -4.85 13.99
N THR A 4 10.92 -3.99 13.01
CA THR A 4 10.39 -2.61 13.02
C THR A 4 8.91 -2.58 12.63
N PRO A 5 8.14 -1.56 13.03
CA PRO A 5 6.73 -1.44 12.63
C PRO A 5 6.54 -1.43 11.12
N GLY A 6 7.46 -0.80 10.38
CA GLY A 6 7.43 -0.79 8.91
C GLY A 6 7.60 -2.17 8.31
N ASP A 7 8.51 -2.98 8.85
CA ASP A 7 8.68 -4.37 8.42
C ASP A 7 7.48 -5.23 8.79
N PHE A 8 6.92 -5.04 9.99
CA PHE A 8 5.76 -5.79 10.44
C PHE A 8 4.52 -5.54 9.57
N ILE A 9 4.21 -4.28 9.24
CA ILE A 9 3.04 -3.93 8.38
C ILE A 9 3.14 -4.64 7.02
N GLN A 10 4.31 -4.57 6.39
CA GLN A 10 4.52 -5.13 5.06
C GLN A 10 4.59 -6.67 5.09
N PHE A 11 5.17 -7.25 6.14
CA PHE A 11 5.16 -8.69 6.35
C PHE A 11 3.75 -9.23 6.57
N ALA A 12 2.97 -8.57 7.44
CA ALA A 12 1.60 -8.97 7.73
C ALA A 12 0.72 -8.90 6.48
N GLY A 13 0.84 -7.84 5.66
CA GLY A 13 0.13 -7.72 4.38
C GLY A 13 0.53 -8.80 3.37
N ALA A 14 1.83 -9.11 3.25
CA ALA A 14 2.29 -10.19 2.37
C ALA A 14 1.79 -11.57 2.83
N LEU A 15 1.84 -11.82 4.14
CA LEU A 15 1.38 -13.07 4.74
C LEU A 15 -0.14 -13.24 4.61
N SER A 16 -0.94 -12.19 4.84
CA SER A 16 -2.40 -12.27 4.75
C SER A 16 -2.89 -12.68 3.36
N LEU A 17 -2.22 -12.21 2.31
CA LEU A 17 -2.57 -12.58 0.93
C LEU A 17 -2.40 -14.07 0.64
N THR A 18 -1.53 -14.79 1.36
CA THR A 18 -1.36 -16.24 1.17
C THR A 18 -2.59 -17.06 1.59
N PHE A 19 -3.51 -16.45 2.36
CA PHE A 19 -4.78 -17.06 2.76
C PHE A 19 -5.91 -16.81 1.76
N CYS A 20 -5.69 -15.97 0.74
CA CYS A 20 -6.66 -15.64 -0.29
C CYS A 20 -6.36 -16.45 -1.57
N PRO A 21 -7.22 -17.40 -1.98
CA PRO A 21 -6.99 -18.20 -3.18
C PRO A 21 -6.83 -17.33 -4.44
N GLY A 22 -5.74 -17.53 -5.18
CA GLY A 22 -5.45 -16.77 -6.40
C GLY A 22 -4.87 -15.37 -6.19
N ALA A 23 -4.70 -14.92 -4.94
CA ALA A 23 -4.02 -13.67 -4.64
C ALA A 23 -2.52 -13.73 -5.01
N PRO A 24 -1.91 -12.59 -5.34
CA PRO A 24 -0.50 -12.54 -5.70
C PRO A 24 0.40 -12.82 -4.48
N GLN A 25 1.54 -13.45 -4.74
CA GLN A 25 2.64 -13.51 -3.78
C GLN A 25 3.50 -12.25 -3.89
N VAL A 26 3.17 -11.24 -3.10
CA VAL A 26 3.93 -9.99 -3.05
C VAL A 26 5.32 -10.21 -2.43
N LYS A 27 6.34 -9.55 -2.98
CA LYS A 27 7.71 -9.66 -2.48
C LYS A 27 7.83 -8.97 -1.12
N PHE A 28 8.44 -9.66 -0.16
CA PHE A 28 8.77 -9.08 1.14
C PHE A 28 10.28 -8.80 1.25
N PHE A 29 10.62 -7.61 1.74
CA PHE A 29 11.98 -7.19 2.07
C PHE A 29 12.02 -6.76 3.54
N LEU A 30 13.08 -7.12 4.26
CA LEU A 30 13.31 -6.82 5.67
C LEU A 30 14.42 -5.77 5.83
N GLY A 31 14.30 -4.89 6.82
CA GLY A 31 15.34 -3.93 7.19
C GLY A 31 14.91 -2.47 7.14
N ARG A 32 13.61 -2.17 7.17
CA ARG A 32 13.14 -0.77 7.24
C ARG A 32 13.57 -0.16 8.58
N PRO A 33 14.09 1.08 8.58
CA PRO A 33 14.40 1.79 9.81
C PRO A 33 13.13 2.11 10.61
N ALA A 34 13.29 2.44 11.89
CA ALA A 34 12.19 2.95 12.70
C ALA A 34 11.65 4.28 12.12
N PRO A 35 10.32 4.51 12.14
CA PRO A 35 9.74 5.76 11.67
C PRO A 35 10.24 6.94 12.51
N THR A 36 10.54 8.06 11.85
CA THR A 36 11.14 9.24 12.50
C THR A 36 10.12 10.33 12.84
N ARG A 37 8.96 10.32 12.20
CA ARG A 37 7.87 11.30 12.39
C ARG A 37 6.54 10.76 11.86
N PRO A 38 5.40 11.33 12.29
CA PRO A 38 4.10 11.07 11.68
C PRO A 38 4.06 11.45 10.19
N ALA A 39 3.19 10.80 9.43
CA ALA A 39 2.86 11.21 8.09
C ALA A 39 2.09 12.55 8.10
N PRO A 40 2.23 13.41 7.08
CA PRO A 40 1.37 14.58 6.91
C PRO A 40 -0.11 14.19 6.77
N ASP A 41 -1.00 15.08 7.20
CA ASP A 41 -2.44 14.91 6.98
C ASP A 41 -2.82 14.98 5.49
N PHE A 42 -3.98 14.41 5.17
CA PHE A 42 -4.61 14.47 3.84
C PHE A 42 -3.81 13.88 2.66
N ILE A 43 -2.86 12.99 2.93
CA ILE A 43 -2.11 12.26 1.89
C ILE A 43 -2.77 10.93 1.47
N VAL A 44 -3.84 10.53 2.15
CA VAL A 44 -4.58 9.29 1.85
C VAL A 44 -5.80 9.64 1.01
N PRO A 45 -5.94 9.06 -0.21
CA PRO A 45 -7.11 9.29 -1.05
C PRO A 45 -8.40 8.80 -0.38
N GLN A 46 -9.48 9.53 -0.59
CA GLN A 46 -10.80 9.26 -0.02
C GLN A 46 -11.79 8.79 -1.09
N PRO A 47 -12.79 7.98 -0.72
CA PRO A 47 -13.80 7.51 -1.67
C PRO A 47 -14.69 8.64 -2.23
N VAL A 48 -14.66 9.82 -1.63
CA VAL A 48 -15.37 11.02 -2.11
C VAL A 48 -14.56 11.85 -3.11
N ASN A 49 -13.28 11.52 -3.34
CA ASN A 49 -12.47 12.20 -4.34
C ASN A 49 -12.93 11.84 -5.75
N THR A 50 -12.82 12.81 -6.66
CA THR A 50 -13.03 12.58 -8.10
C THR A 50 -11.93 11.71 -8.68
N THR A 51 -12.19 11.05 -9.81
CA THR A 51 -11.19 10.22 -10.50
C THR A 51 -9.89 10.97 -10.81
N ASP A 52 -9.97 12.22 -11.28
CA ASP A 52 -8.78 13.04 -11.57
C ASP A 52 -7.96 13.34 -10.32
N GLN A 53 -8.62 13.57 -9.18
CA GLN A 53 -7.94 13.75 -7.89
C GLN A 53 -7.23 12.46 -7.46
N LEU A 54 -7.84 11.29 -7.65
CA LEU A 54 -7.23 10.00 -7.33
C LEU A 54 -6.01 9.73 -8.22
N LEU A 55 -6.14 9.92 -9.54
CA LEU A 55 -5.04 9.76 -10.49
C LEU A 55 -3.87 10.70 -10.16
N SER A 56 -4.16 11.96 -9.85
CA SER A 56 -3.15 12.95 -9.45
C SER A 56 -2.44 12.56 -8.15
N ALA A 57 -3.18 12.09 -7.14
CA ALA A 57 -2.61 11.67 -5.86
C ALA A 57 -1.67 10.46 -6.00
N PHE A 58 -2.04 9.46 -6.81
CA PHE A 58 -1.20 8.29 -7.06
C PHE A 58 0.01 8.61 -7.94
N ALA A 59 -0.14 9.49 -8.93
CA ALA A 59 0.98 10.00 -9.72
C ALA A 59 2.01 10.74 -8.86
N ALA A 60 1.56 11.49 -7.84
CA ALA A 60 2.44 12.21 -6.92
C ALA A 60 3.36 11.29 -6.07
N VAL A 61 3.01 10.01 -5.93
CA VAL A 61 3.82 8.99 -5.26
C VAL A 61 4.43 7.96 -6.23
N GLY A 62 4.35 8.23 -7.53
CA GLY A 62 5.05 7.48 -8.57
C GLY A 62 4.28 6.31 -9.19
N PHE A 63 2.95 6.26 -9.06
CA PHE A 63 2.12 5.24 -9.72
C PHE A 63 1.42 5.79 -10.98
N SER A 64 1.38 4.97 -12.04
CA SER A 64 0.59 5.25 -13.23
C SER A 64 -0.91 5.00 -13.01
N ALA A 65 -1.73 5.39 -14.00
CA ALA A 65 -3.16 5.09 -13.99
C ALA A 65 -3.42 3.57 -13.99
N GLU A 66 -2.64 2.81 -14.76
CA GLU A 66 -2.71 1.36 -14.83
C GLU A 66 -2.32 0.72 -13.50
N GLU A 67 -1.30 1.26 -12.83
CA GLU A 67 -0.87 0.77 -11.51
C GLU A 67 -1.90 1.08 -10.42
N LEU A 68 -2.57 2.23 -10.46
CA LEU A 68 -3.71 2.51 -9.59
C LEU A 68 -4.81 1.46 -9.76
N VAL A 69 -5.20 1.16 -11.01
CA VAL A 69 -6.20 0.12 -11.30
C VAL A 69 -5.74 -1.25 -10.79
N ALA A 70 -4.45 -1.59 -10.97
CA ALA A 70 -3.89 -2.84 -10.46
C ALA A 70 -3.95 -2.92 -8.93
N LEU A 71 -3.63 -1.83 -8.21
CA LEU A 71 -3.70 -1.78 -6.75
C LEU A 71 -5.13 -1.91 -6.23
N LEU A 72 -6.13 -1.43 -6.97
CA LEU A 72 -7.54 -1.59 -6.61
C LEU A 72 -8.03 -3.04 -6.63
N ALA A 73 -7.25 -4.00 -7.15
CA ALA A 73 -7.51 -5.43 -6.96
C ALA A 73 -7.59 -5.81 -5.47
N SER A 74 -7.05 -5.00 -4.55
CA SER A 74 -7.23 -5.16 -3.11
C SER A 74 -8.69 -5.11 -2.65
N HIS A 75 -9.61 -4.61 -3.48
CA HIS A 75 -11.05 -4.58 -3.21
C HIS A 75 -11.80 -5.82 -3.74
N THR A 76 -11.10 -6.83 -4.27
CA THR A 76 -11.72 -8.12 -4.59
C THR A 76 -12.18 -8.82 -3.31
N ALA A 77 -13.40 -9.38 -3.38
CA ALA A 77 -14.00 -10.18 -2.31
C ALA A 77 -13.35 -11.57 -2.17
#